data_AF-A0A1Q8RVI9-F1
#
_entry.id   AF-A0A1Q8RVI9-F1
#
_cell.length_a   1.000
_cell.length_b   1.000
_cell.length_c   1.000
_cell.angle_alpha   90.00
_cell.angle_beta   90.00
_cell.angle_gamma   90.00
#
_symmetry.space_group_name_H-M   'P 1'
#
loop_
_entity.id
_entity.type
_entity.pdbx_description
1 polymer ?
#
loop_
_entity_poly.entity_id
_entity_poly.type
_entity_poly.pdbx_seq_one_letter_code
_entity_poly.pdbx_strand_id
1 'polypeptide(L)'
;TFPLSEKKALDRFFNSEARKPRKLFLAKIEPENRYRNWCSREVEILSELGRNPSPCLAGEIEQLTSSIINRFCERSIVQIHYLCSKTPGEKTSLGRLMRLCLQASRFSNNRDTAFIERSPDLAPITQPKVLRGTPNCTLSNSQAFSPSYAISVGTFDHGILALSERLSLAFAEDWDSARHSGCTFGGRNFLLTEAGKNFIGMSLLKNPLQGGRVTFTPSTYSPEITRMYQRVYSRYGAKGSVVWVVPLNQGSQKVVHELSKSNLDDWDPDFIIPFADISENGRRLEELDSRSEIAHRLMLTNLLRLLGAIARNKRTRGIVTRPATVPLPLPPNYGLMGSDGLYGESKRGLESILSKWKSET
;
A
#
# COMPACT_ATOMS: atom_id res chain seq x y z
N THR A 1 -34.71 -0.88 -15.54
CA THR A 1 -34.86 0.32 -14.68
C THR A 1 -33.68 0.37 -13.72
N PHE A 2 -32.71 1.27 -13.97
CA PHE A 2 -31.52 1.40 -13.13
C PHE A 2 -31.90 1.73 -11.68
N PRO A 3 -31.24 1.13 -10.67
CA PRO A 3 -31.51 1.44 -9.27
C PRO A 3 -31.24 2.92 -8.98
N LEU A 4 -32.17 3.58 -8.29
CA LEU A 4 -32.15 5.02 -7.98
C LEU A 4 -30.84 5.50 -7.29
N SER A 5 -30.10 4.58 -6.67
CA SER A 5 -28.81 4.83 -6.01
C SER A 5 -27.67 5.08 -7.01
N GLU A 6 -27.64 4.35 -8.12
CA GLU A 6 -26.61 4.48 -9.16
C GLU A 6 -26.84 5.74 -10.00
N LYS A 7 -28.11 6.07 -10.27
CA LYS A 7 -28.48 7.33 -10.95
C LYS A 7 -28.06 8.56 -10.12
N LYS A 8 -28.26 8.52 -8.80
CA LYS A 8 -27.77 9.58 -7.88
C LYS A 8 -26.24 9.66 -7.78
N ALA A 9 -25.52 8.56 -7.99
CA ALA A 9 -24.05 8.54 -8.00
C ALA A 9 -23.51 9.16 -9.29
N LEU A 10 -24.09 8.80 -10.44
CA LEU A 10 -23.77 9.39 -11.74
C LEU A 10 -24.13 10.89 -11.79
N ASP A 11 -25.32 11.27 -11.30
CA ASP A 11 -25.73 12.69 -11.24
C ASP A 11 -24.84 13.54 -10.34
N ARG A 12 -24.27 12.98 -9.25
CA ARG A 12 -23.28 13.68 -8.41
C ARG A 12 -21.93 13.81 -9.09
N PHE A 13 -21.57 12.85 -9.95
CA PHE A 13 -20.29 12.81 -10.66
C PHE A 13 -20.29 13.76 -11.87
N PHE A 14 -21.33 13.75 -12.71
CA PHE A 14 -21.49 14.68 -13.83
C PHE A 14 -21.67 16.14 -13.39
N ASN A 15 -22.45 16.40 -12.33
CA ASN A 15 -22.56 17.75 -11.76
C ASN A 15 -21.27 18.26 -11.08
N SER A 16 -20.22 17.44 -10.99
CA SER A 16 -18.92 17.85 -10.45
C SER A 16 -18.01 18.52 -11.49
N GLU A 17 -18.26 18.35 -12.80
CA GLU A 17 -17.55 19.10 -13.85
C GLU A 17 -18.01 20.56 -13.92
N ALA A 18 -19.29 20.84 -13.60
CA ALA A 18 -19.87 22.19 -13.63
C ALA A 18 -19.74 23.00 -12.33
N ARG A 19 -19.35 22.37 -11.22
CA ARG A 19 -19.15 23.07 -9.94
C ARG A 19 -17.69 23.52 -9.82
N LYS A 20 -17.47 24.77 -9.39
CA LYS A 20 -16.16 25.30 -8.97
C LYS A 20 -15.40 24.19 -8.23
N PRO A 21 -14.12 23.91 -8.59
CA PRO A 21 -13.38 22.81 -7.98
C PRO A 21 -13.44 23.00 -6.47
N ARG A 22 -14.09 22.06 -5.78
CA ARG A 22 -14.02 22.00 -4.33
C ARG A 22 -12.53 21.94 -4.01
N LYS A 23 -12.01 22.90 -3.24
CA LYS A 23 -10.61 22.93 -2.78
C LYS A 23 -10.18 21.50 -2.46
N LEU A 24 -8.98 21.09 -2.89
CA LEU A 24 -8.37 19.85 -2.41
C LEU A 24 -8.54 19.84 -0.88
N PHE A 25 -9.42 18.99 -0.37
CA PHE A 25 -9.65 18.89 1.06
C PHE A 25 -8.48 18.09 1.61
N LEU A 26 -7.47 18.80 2.11
CA LEU A 26 -6.28 18.18 2.67
C LEU A 26 -6.59 17.77 4.10
N ALA A 27 -6.67 16.47 4.35
CA ALA A 27 -6.59 15.94 5.70
C ALA A 27 -5.16 15.44 5.93
N LYS A 28 -4.33 16.26 6.56
CA LYS A 28 -3.06 15.81 7.15
C LYS A 28 -3.39 14.97 8.36
N ILE A 29 -3.12 13.66 8.31
CA ILE A 29 -3.06 12.89 9.55
C ILE A 29 -1.67 13.17 10.12
N GLU A 30 -1.58 14.23 10.92
CA GLU A 30 -0.31 14.75 11.41
C GLU A 30 0.53 13.70 12.16
N PRO A 31 1.81 13.53 11.76
CA PRO A 31 2.67 12.47 12.27
C PRO A 31 3.48 12.87 13.50
N GLU A 32 3.89 14.13 13.68
CA GLU A 32 5.05 14.45 14.53
C GLU A 32 4.90 14.11 16.02
N ASN A 33 3.67 14.00 16.55
CA ASN A 33 3.45 13.66 17.96
C ASN A 33 2.54 12.43 18.22
N ARG A 34 1.85 11.89 17.22
CA ARG A 34 0.86 10.82 17.46
C ARG A 34 1.46 9.42 17.52
N TYR A 35 2.50 9.11 16.75
CA TYR A 35 3.12 7.79 16.78
C TYR A 35 3.65 7.46 18.19
N ARG A 36 4.14 8.46 18.92
CA ARG A 36 4.60 8.34 20.32
C ARG A 36 3.47 7.91 21.26
N ASN A 37 2.27 8.50 21.10
CA ASN A 37 1.10 8.14 21.88
C ASN A 37 0.62 6.72 21.55
N TRP A 38 0.62 6.34 20.28
CA TRP A 38 0.28 4.97 19.87
C TRP A 38 1.29 3.95 20.40
N CYS A 39 2.59 4.26 20.35
CA CYS A 39 3.64 3.42 20.92
C CYS A 39 3.46 3.23 22.43
N SER A 40 3.13 4.30 23.16
CA SER A 40 2.91 4.22 24.61
C SER A 40 1.73 3.30 24.98
N ARG A 41 0.65 3.37 24.19
CA ARG A 41 -0.49 2.46 24.31
C ARG A 41 -0.12 1.01 23.98
N GLU A 42 0.68 0.78 22.94
CA GLU A 42 1.13 -0.58 22.58
C GLU A 42 2.03 -1.20 23.65
N VAL A 43 2.91 -0.42 24.29
CA VAL A 43 3.71 -0.87 25.43
C VAL A 43 2.82 -1.32 26.59
N GLU A 44 1.74 -0.60 26.86
CA GLU A 44 0.77 -0.97 27.90
C GLU A 44 0.04 -2.28 27.56
N ILE A 45 -0.47 -2.41 26.33
CA ILE A 45 -1.10 -3.64 25.83
C ILE A 45 -0.12 -4.82 25.91
N LEU A 46 1.14 -4.64 25.47
CA LEU A 46 2.17 -5.66 25.57
C LEU A 46 2.42 -6.07 27.03
N SER A 47 2.32 -5.12 27.96
CA SER A 47 2.48 -5.38 29.40
C SER A 47 1.34 -6.22 29.97
N GLU A 48 0.10 -5.98 29.53
CA GLU A 48 -1.06 -6.78 29.93
C GLU A 48 -0.96 -8.21 29.39
N LEU A 49 -0.60 -8.36 28.11
CA LEU A 49 -0.37 -9.66 27.48
C LEU A 49 0.78 -10.43 28.15
N GLY A 50 1.83 -9.73 28.57
CA GLY A 50 2.97 -10.32 29.26
C GLY A 50 2.66 -10.83 30.68
N ARG A 51 1.63 -10.29 31.35
CA ARG A 51 1.17 -10.76 32.67
C ARG A 51 0.48 -12.12 32.57
N ASN A 52 -0.30 -12.33 31.52
CA ASN A 52 -1.05 -13.57 31.28
C ASN A 52 -0.68 -14.17 29.91
N PRO A 53 0.54 -14.73 29.75
CA PRO A 53 0.98 -15.25 28.48
C PRO A 53 0.17 -16.48 28.08
N SER A 54 -0.39 -16.47 26.87
CA SER A 54 -1.05 -17.62 26.25
C SER A 54 -0.37 -17.94 24.93
N PRO A 55 -0.16 -19.23 24.59
CA PRO A 55 0.48 -19.62 23.32
C PRO A 55 -0.32 -19.14 22.10
N CYS A 56 -1.64 -18.96 22.21
CA CYS A 56 -2.45 -18.42 21.11
C CYS A 56 -2.18 -16.93 20.82
N LEU A 57 -1.57 -16.20 21.75
CA LEU A 57 -1.28 -14.76 21.65
C LEU A 57 0.15 -14.47 21.18
N ALA A 58 0.96 -15.50 20.90
CA ALA A 58 2.36 -15.34 20.50
C ALA A 58 2.54 -14.43 19.28
N GLY A 59 1.70 -14.62 18.24
CA GLY A 59 1.75 -13.78 17.03
C GLY A 59 1.37 -12.32 17.28
N GLU A 60 0.44 -12.04 18.19
CA GLU A 60 0.11 -10.67 18.59
C GLU A 60 1.23 -10.00 19.38
N ILE A 61 1.86 -10.73 20.31
CA ILE A 61 3.02 -10.25 21.08
C ILE A 61 4.16 -9.88 20.13
N GLU A 62 4.43 -10.74 19.14
CA GLU A 62 5.47 -10.55 18.14
C GLU A 62 5.19 -9.33 17.24
N GLN A 63 3.94 -9.18 16.78
CA GLN A 63 3.51 -8.02 15.99
C GLN A 63 3.63 -6.71 16.78
N LEU A 64 3.18 -6.70 18.05
CA LEU A 64 3.27 -5.54 18.93
C LEU A 64 4.73 -5.16 19.22
N THR A 65 5.57 -6.15 19.50
CA THR A 65 7.00 -5.92 19.75
C THR A 65 7.67 -5.29 18.52
N SER A 66 7.39 -5.81 17.33
CA SER A 66 7.91 -5.25 16.07
C SER A 66 7.42 -3.81 15.83
N SER A 67 6.14 -3.53 16.13
CA SER A 67 5.57 -2.17 16.04
C SER A 67 6.25 -1.19 17.01
N ILE A 68 6.49 -1.61 18.26
CA ILE A 68 7.17 -0.79 19.28
C ILE A 68 8.62 -0.49 18.86
N ILE A 69 9.34 -1.50 18.34
CA ILE A 69 10.71 -1.34 17.83
C ILE A 69 10.75 -0.30 16.70
N ASN A 70 9.79 -0.32 15.77
CA ASN A 70 9.71 0.63 14.65
C ASN A 70 9.27 2.05 15.07
N ARG A 71 8.72 2.23 16.28
CA ARG A 71 8.25 3.53 16.81
C ARG A 71 9.08 4.04 17.98
N PHE A 72 10.16 3.35 18.28
CA PHE A 72 10.88 3.53 19.53
C PHE A 72 11.35 4.98 19.71
N CYS A 73 11.15 5.51 20.92
CA CYS A 73 11.51 6.87 21.29
C CYS A 73 11.80 6.97 22.80
N GLU A 74 12.43 8.06 23.22
CA GLU A 74 12.79 8.32 24.63
C GLU A 74 11.63 8.12 25.61
N ARG A 75 10.41 8.53 25.24
CA ARG A 75 9.24 8.33 26.10
C ARG A 75 8.91 6.85 26.31
N SER A 76 8.96 6.05 25.25
CA SER A 76 8.74 4.61 25.31
C SER A 76 9.84 3.91 26.11
N ILE A 77 11.09 4.39 26.03
CA ILE A 77 12.22 3.90 26.85
C ILE A 77 11.89 4.04 28.33
N VAL A 78 11.51 5.25 28.76
CA VAL A 78 11.19 5.53 30.17
C VAL A 78 10.03 4.67 30.65
N GLN A 79 8.99 4.49 29.82
CA GLN A 79 7.84 3.65 30.15
C GLN A 79 8.24 2.17 30.33
N ILE A 80 9.02 1.62 29.39
CA ILE A 80 9.48 0.22 29.48
C ILE A 80 10.41 0.03 30.69
N HIS A 81 11.31 0.98 30.98
CA HIS A 81 12.15 0.95 32.18
C HIS A 81 11.33 0.95 33.47
N TYR A 82 10.29 1.79 33.56
CA TYR A 82 9.39 1.80 34.69
C TYR A 82 8.65 0.47 34.88
N LEU A 83 8.18 -0.14 33.78
CA LEU A 83 7.56 -1.47 33.85
C LEU A 83 8.56 -2.54 34.30
N CYS A 84 9.80 -2.50 33.79
CA CYS A 84 10.88 -3.39 34.22
C CYS A 84 11.14 -3.28 35.73
N SER A 85 11.19 -2.06 36.29
CA SER A 85 11.46 -1.85 37.72
C SER A 85 10.33 -2.31 38.64
N LYS A 86 9.09 -2.38 38.13
CA LYS A 86 7.91 -2.91 38.85
C LYS A 86 7.77 -4.43 38.80
N THR A 87 8.61 -5.12 38.03
CA THR A 87 8.59 -6.58 37.91
C THR A 87 9.75 -7.21 38.68
N PRO A 88 9.62 -8.45 39.21
CA PRO A 88 10.68 -9.17 39.92
C PRO A 88 11.78 -9.70 38.96
N GLY A 89 12.11 -8.93 37.92
CA GLY A 89 13.14 -9.23 36.92
C GLY A 89 12.81 -10.38 35.97
N GLU A 90 13.85 -11.07 35.49
CA GLU A 90 13.76 -12.20 34.53
C GLU A 90 13.04 -13.44 35.06
N LYS A 91 12.57 -13.42 36.31
CA LYS A 91 11.81 -14.53 36.89
C LYS A 91 10.38 -14.61 36.34
N THR A 92 9.83 -13.50 35.83
CA THR A 92 8.49 -13.46 35.23
C THR A 92 8.55 -13.34 33.71
N SER A 93 7.53 -13.88 33.04
CA SER A 93 7.32 -13.73 31.59
C SER A 93 7.34 -12.26 31.16
N LEU A 94 6.63 -11.40 31.92
CA LEU A 94 6.58 -9.96 31.68
C LEU A 94 7.96 -9.31 31.77
N GLY A 95 8.75 -9.62 32.81
CA GLY A 95 10.07 -9.04 33.00
C GLY A 95 11.04 -9.43 31.87
N ARG A 96 10.98 -10.69 31.41
CA ARG A 96 11.74 -11.15 30.23
C ARG A 96 11.32 -10.41 28.97
N LEU A 97 10.01 -10.33 28.69
CA LEU A 97 9.46 -9.69 27.50
C LEU A 97 9.84 -8.20 27.42
N MET A 98 9.70 -7.46 28.53
CA MET A 98 10.02 -6.04 28.58
C MET A 98 11.52 -5.78 28.41
N ARG A 99 12.39 -6.61 29.00
CA ARG A 99 13.86 -6.51 28.81
C ARG A 99 14.26 -6.80 27.37
N LEU A 100 13.72 -7.86 26.77
CA LEU A 100 14.00 -8.20 25.37
C LEU A 100 13.53 -7.09 24.43
N CYS A 101 12.33 -6.56 24.65
CA CYS A 101 11.80 -5.43 23.89
C CYS A 101 12.70 -4.19 24.04
N LEU A 102 13.17 -3.88 25.25
CA LEU A 102 14.09 -2.77 25.50
C LEU A 102 15.45 -2.96 24.81
N GLN A 103 16.03 -4.16 24.88
CA GLN A 103 17.31 -4.48 24.24
C GLN A 103 17.20 -4.40 22.72
N ALA A 104 16.18 -5.03 22.14
CA ALA A 104 15.92 -4.98 20.70
C ALA A 104 15.70 -3.55 20.21
N SER A 105 14.95 -2.75 20.98
CA SER A 105 14.68 -1.37 20.62
C SER A 105 15.91 -0.44 20.75
N ARG A 106 16.78 -0.70 21.73
CA ARG A 106 18.09 0.00 21.82
C ARG A 106 18.98 -0.32 20.62
N PHE A 107 18.97 -1.58 20.17
CA PHE A 107 19.71 -2.01 19.00
C PHE A 107 19.16 -1.42 17.69
N SER A 108 17.85 -1.14 17.62
CA SER A 108 17.21 -0.53 16.45
C SER A 108 17.21 1.00 16.45
N ASN A 109 17.60 1.68 17.53
CA ASN A 109 17.41 3.14 17.68
C ASN A 109 18.07 3.98 16.57
N ASN A 110 19.15 3.46 15.96
CA ASN A 110 19.88 4.07 14.84
C ASN A 110 19.68 3.35 13.50
N ARG A 111 18.76 2.38 13.43
CA ARG A 111 18.46 1.66 12.19
C ARG A 111 17.16 2.14 11.59
N ASP A 112 17.06 2.02 10.27
CA ASP A 112 15.80 2.26 9.58
C ASP A 112 14.76 1.22 10.02
N THR A 113 13.50 1.65 9.99
CA THR A 113 12.35 0.83 10.33
C THR A 113 12.13 -0.23 9.25
N ALA A 114 11.85 -1.47 9.65
CA ALA A 114 11.71 -2.59 8.72
C ALA A 114 10.30 -3.16 8.78
N PHE A 115 9.72 -3.43 7.60
CA PHE A 115 8.51 -4.21 7.46
C PHE A 115 8.84 -5.66 7.16
N ILE A 116 8.25 -6.58 7.92
CA ILE A 116 8.31 -8.03 7.69
C ILE A 116 6.86 -8.51 7.70
N GLU A 117 6.41 -9.12 6.60
CA GLU A 117 5.10 -9.77 6.56
C GLU A 117 5.20 -11.11 7.28
N ARG A 118 4.44 -11.26 8.37
CA ARG A 118 4.42 -12.46 9.22
C ARG A 118 3.08 -13.18 9.19
N SER A 119 2.11 -12.70 8.40
CA SER A 119 0.86 -13.41 8.22
C SER A 119 1.13 -14.77 7.55
N PRO A 120 0.46 -15.85 8.00
CA PRO A 120 0.59 -17.13 7.32
C PRO A 120 0.06 -17.03 5.89
N ASP A 121 0.73 -17.72 4.95
CA ASP A 121 0.23 -17.89 3.59
C ASP A 121 -1.05 -18.75 3.63
N LEU A 122 -2.18 -18.18 3.17
CA LEU A 122 -3.47 -18.85 3.17
C LEU A 122 -3.88 -19.25 1.73
N ALA A 123 -4.36 -20.48 1.55
CA ALA A 123 -5.06 -20.90 0.33
C ALA A 123 -6.58 -20.85 0.50
N PRO A 124 -7.33 -20.57 -0.58
CA PRO A 124 -8.77 -20.70 -0.57
C PRO A 124 -9.21 -22.16 -0.47
N ILE A 125 -10.15 -22.44 0.42
CA ILE A 125 -10.92 -23.69 0.44
C ILE A 125 -12.40 -23.36 0.24
N THR A 126 -12.97 -23.97 -0.78
CA THR A 126 -14.40 -23.89 -1.05
C THR A 126 -15.10 -25.08 -0.41
N GLN A 127 -15.78 -24.85 0.70
CA GLN A 127 -16.76 -25.80 1.24
C GLN A 127 -18.16 -25.38 0.78
N PRO A 128 -19.10 -26.33 0.58
CA PRO A 128 -20.41 -26.08 -0.07
C PRO A 128 -21.31 -25.02 0.58
N LYS A 129 -20.90 -24.38 1.69
CA LYS A 129 -21.63 -23.28 2.34
C LYS A 129 -20.78 -22.03 2.67
N VAL A 130 -19.44 -22.08 2.62
CA VAL A 130 -18.57 -20.96 3.03
C VAL A 130 -17.20 -21.03 2.33
N LEU A 131 -16.73 -19.91 1.79
CA LEU A 131 -15.33 -19.72 1.39
C LEU A 131 -14.50 -19.39 2.65
N ARG A 132 -13.53 -20.24 3.00
CA ARG A 132 -12.57 -19.96 4.09
C ARG A 132 -11.14 -20.08 3.57
N GLY A 133 -10.21 -19.34 4.18
CA GLY A 133 -8.78 -19.54 3.98
C GLY A 133 -8.20 -20.52 4.99
N THR A 134 -7.30 -21.39 4.57
CA THR A 134 -6.50 -22.25 5.48
C THR A 134 -5.02 -22.07 5.19
N PRO A 135 -4.13 -22.24 6.18
CA PRO A 135 -2.69 -22.18 5.94
C PRO A 135 -2.28 -23.18 4.85
N ASN A 136 -1.38 -22.74 3.97
CA ASN A 136 -0.81 -23.59 2.92
C ASN A 136 0.03 -24.71 3.56
N CYS A 137 -0.38 -25.97 3.37
CA CYS A 137 0.31 -27.14 3.94
C CYS A 137 1.42 -27.73 3.04
N THR A 138 1.87 -27.04 1.98
CA THR A 138 2.78 -27.59 0.95
C THR A 138 4.26 -27.23 1.09
N LEU A 139 4.71 -26.75 2.25
CA LEU A 139 6.13 -26.43 2.51
C LEU A 139 6.86 -27.56 3.25
N SER A 140 6.78 -28.79 2.73
CA SER A 140 7.80 -29.82 2.98
C SER A 140 7.74 -30.90 1.90
N ASN A 141 8.90 -31.20 1.33
CA ASN A 141 9.15 -32.23 0.31
C ASN A 141 8.77 -31.90 -1.14
N SER A 142 9.70 -31.25 -1.83
CA SER A 142 9.97 -31.54 -3.25
C SER A 142 11.48 -31.62 -3.45
N GLN A 143 12.02 -32.85 -3.36
CA GLN A 143 13.31 -33.19 -3.96
C GLN A 143 13.07 -33.37 -5.46
N ALA A 144 13.58 -32.44 -6.29
CA ALA A 144 14.25 -32.69 -7.59
C ALA A 144 14.29 -31.45 -8.50
N PHE A 145 15.51 -31.02 -8.83
CA PHE A 145 15.99 -30.52 -10.14
C PHE A 145 15.15 -29.49 -10.93
N SER A 146 15.18 -28.25 -10.47
CA SER A 146 15.37 -26.97 -11.21
C SER A 146 15.18 -25.83 -10.18
N PRO A 147 15.82 -24.66 -10.28
CA PRO A 147 15.42 -23.51 -9.47
C PRO A 147 14.02 -23.07 -9.93
N SER A 148 12.98 -23.69 -9.39
CA SER A 148 11.60 -23.30 -9.61
C SER A 148 11.31 -22.06 -8.77
N TYR A 149 11.55 -20.89 -9.35
CA TYR A 149 11.07 -19.64 -8.76
C TYR A 149 9.57 -19.50 -9.00
N ALA A 150 8.82 -19.15 -7.95
CA ALA A 150 7.36 -19.04 -8.01
C ALA A 150 6.87 -17.89 -8.91
N ILE A 151 7.71 -16.88 -9.13
CA ILE A 151 7.41 -15.69 -9.93
C ILE A 151 8.50 -15.50 -10.99
N SER A 152 8.10 -15.58 -12.25
CA SER A 152 9.00 -15.35 -13.39
C SER A 152 9.07 -13.86 -13.73
N VAL A 153 10.29 -13.36 -13.96
CA VAL A 153 10.57 -11.99 -14.39
C VAL A 153 11.15 -12.01 -15.81
N GLY A 154 10.78 -11.02 -16.61
CA GLY A 154 11.24 -10.91 -17.99
C GLY A 154 11.52 -9.48 -18.41
N THR A 155 12.12 -9.33 -19.58
CA THR A 155 12.30 -8.06 -20.27
C THR A 155 11.16 -7.85 -21.26
N PHE A 156 10.63 -6.63 -21.32
CA PHE A 156 9.61 -6.28 -22.29
C PHE A 156 10.20 -5.40 -23.37
N ASP A 157 10.25 -5.92 -24.59
CA ASP A 157 10.82 -5.24 -25.76
C ASP A 157 9.89 -5.36 -26.94
N HIS A 158 9.55 -4.21 -27.55
CA HIS A 158 8.80 -4.15 -28.81
C HIS A 158 7.43 -4.87 -28.73
N GLY A 159 6.79 -4.85 -27.56
CA GLY A 159 5.51 -5.51 -27.33
C GLY A 159 5.62 -6.99 -26.94
N ILE A 160 6.84 -7.52 -26.81
CA ILE A 160 7.11 -8.93 -26.53
C ILE A 160 7.75 -9.06 -25.15
N LEU A 161 7.18 -9.92 -24.30
CA LEU A 161 7.77 -10.32 -23.03
C LEU A 161 8.71 -11.51 -23.25
N ALA A 162 9.99 -11.32 -23.00
CA ALA A 162 10.99 -12.38 -22.98
C ALA A 162 11.35 -12.71 -21.52
N LEU A 163 11.06 -13.93 -21.07
CA LEU A 163 11.39 -14.36 -19.71
C LEU A 163 12.91 -14.44 -19.53
N SER A 164 13.39 -14.06 -18.35
CA SER A 164 14.81 -14.06 -18.01
C SER A 164 15.03 -14.81 -16.71
N GLU A 165 15.73 -15.94 -16.79
CA GLU A 165 16.11 -16.73 -15.61
C GLU A 165 16.91 -15.89 -14.62
N ARG A 166 17.91 -15.14 -15.11
CA ARG A 166 18.75 -14.26 -14.29
C ARG A 166 17.93 -13.23 -13.50
N LEU A 167 16.96 -12.58 -14.14
CA LEU A 167 16.11 -11.59 -13.44
C LEU A 167 15.15 -12.26 -12.46
N SER A 168 14.67 -13.45 -12.80
CA SER A 168 13.77 -14.22 -11.93
C SER A 168 14.49 -14.70 -10.67
N LEU A 169 15.75 -15.15 -10.80
CA LEU A 169 16.61 -15.50 -9.66
C LEU A 169 16.89 -14.30 -8.77
N ALA A 170 17.30 -13.16 -9.36
CA ALA A 170 17.55 -11.94 -8.59
C ALA A 170 16.30 -11.48 -7.83
N PHE A 171 15.13 -11.54 -8.47
CA PHE A 171 13.87 -11.22 -7.80
C PHE A 171 13.53 -12.21 -6.67
N ALA A 172 13.79 -13.50 -6.86
CA ALA A 172 13.58 -14.51 -5.81
C ALA A 172 14.51 -14.28 -4.61
N GLU A 173 15.78 -13.94 -4.83
CA GLU A 173 16.74 -13.57 -3.78
C GLU A 173 16.29 -12.33 -3.01
N ASP A 174 15.87 -11.27 -3.71
CA ASP A 174 15.34 -10.04 -3.10
C ASP A 174 14.06 -10.33 -2.30
N TRP A 175 13.17 -11.18 -2.82
CA TRP A 175 11.93 -11.58 -2.18
C TRP A 175 12.19 -12.38 -0.89
N ASP A 176 13.13 -13.32 -0.93
CA ASP A 176 13.54 -14.09 0.25
C ASP A 176 14.23 -13.21 1.29
N SER A 177 15.09 -12.27 0.87
CA SER A 177 15.66 -11.28 1.79
C SER A 177 14.55 -10.45 2.44
N ALA A 178 13.58 -9.95 1.67
CA ALA A 178 12.47 -9.17 2.20
C ALA A 178 11.60 -9.96 3.20
N ARG A 179 11.45 -11.27 3.02
CA ARG A 179 10.73 -12.15 3.97
C ARG A 179 11.48 -12.36 5.29
N HIS A 180 12.81 -12.46 5.27
CA HIS A 180 13.60 -12.77 6.46
C HIS A 180 14.10 -11.52 7.20
N SER A 181 14.77 -10.60 6.49
CA SER A 181 15.35 -9.39 7.07
C SER A 181 14.40 -8.20 7.07
N GLY A 182 13.33 -8.27 6.28
CA GLY A 182 12.43 -7.14 6.04
C GLY A 182 12.96 -6.16 5.01
N CYS A 183 12.12 -5.19 4.66
CA CYS A 183 12.45 -4.07 3.78
C CYS A 183 12.12 -2.74 4.47
N THR A 184 12.83 -1.67 4.10
CA THR A 184 12.56 -0.32 4.60
C THR A 184 12.17 0.62 3.48
N PHE A 185 11.23 1.51 3.80
CA PHE A 185 10.82 2.62 2.95
C PHE A 185 11.06 3.98 3.62
N GLY A 186 12.00 4.02 4.57
CA GLY A 186 12.43 5.25 5.24
C GLY A 186 12.69 6.39 4.25
N GLY A 187 12.02 7.53 4.46
CA GLY A 187 12.21 8.73 3.62
C GLY A 187 11.68 8.64 2.19
N ARG A 188 11.00 7.54 1.81
CA ARG A 188 10.38 7.38 0.49
C ARG A 188 8.96 7.92 0.46
N ASN A 189 8.58 8.50 -0.67
CA ASN A 189 7.28 9.11 -0.92
C ASN A 189 6.43 8.24 -1.86
N PHE A 190 5.26 7.83 -1.39
CA PHE A 190 4.31 7.02 -2.14
C PHE A 190 3.08 7.85 -2.50
N LEU A 191 2.67 7.79 -3.77
CA LEU A 191 1.37 8.23 -4.23
C LEU A 191 0.53 6.99 -4.56
N LEU A 192 -0.55 6.78 -3.81
CA LEU A 192 -1.48 5.67 -4.02
C LEU A 192 -2.83 6.20 -4.49
N THR A 193 -3.18 5.90 -5.75
CA THR A 193 -4.48 6.26 -6.30
C THR A 193 -5.50 5.15 -6.03
N GLU A 194 -6.63 5.51 -5.43
CA GLU A 194 -7.75 4.62 -5.08
C GLU A 194 -7.37 3.36 -4.26
N ALA A 195 -7.56 3.47 -2.96
CA ALA A 195 -7.38 2.37 -2.02
C ALA A 195 -8.48 2.40 -0.97
N GLY A 196 -9.73 2.24 -1.40
CA GLY A 196 -10.84 2.03 -0.47
C GLY A 196 -10.67 0.75 0.36
N LYS A 197 -11.60 0.53 1.31
CA LYS A 197 -11.59 -0.57 2.30
C LYS A 197 -11.26 -1.96 1.74
N ASN A 198 -11.70 -2.23 0.51
CA ASN A 198 -11.64 -3.56 -0.12
C ASN A 198 -10.64 -3.63 -1.28
N PHE A 199 -9.80 -2.61 -1.44
CA PHE A 199 -8.81 -2.57 -2.52
C PHE A 199 -7.46 -3.10 -2.04
N ILE A 200 -6.71 -3.69 -2.96
CA ILE A 200 -5.33 -4.19 -2.74
C ILE A 200 -4.45 -3.09 -2.13
N GLY A 201 -4.68 -1.83 -2.53
CA GLY A 201 -3.97 -0.69 -2.00
C GLY A 201 -4.02 -0.58 -0.48
N MET A 202 -5.10 -0.97 0.19
CA MET A 202 -5.20 -0.92 1.65
C MET A 202 -4.22 -1.90 2.32
N SER A 203 -4.05 -3.09 1.73
CA SER A 203 -3.05 -4.06 2.19
C SER A 203 -1.64 -3.56 1.93
N LEU A 204 -1.41 -2.91 0.79
CA LEU A 204 -0.12 -2.31 0.47
C LEU A 204 0.27 -1.20 1.44
N LEU A 205 -0.68 -0.39 1.95
CA LEU A 205 -0.39 0.71 2.87
C LEU A 205 0.42 0.27 4.09
N LYS A 206 0.25 -0.96 4.59
CA LYS A 206 0.93 -1.42 5.80
C LYS A 206 2.45 -1.28 5.72
N ASN A 207 3.03 -1.54 4.55
CA ASN A 207 4.47 -1.61 4.37
C ASN A 207 5.11 -0.21 4.25
N PRO A 208 4.70 0.68 3.34
CA PRO A 208 5.21 2.05 3.27
C PRO A 208 5.01 2.86 4.56
N LEU A 209 4.00 2.53 5.37
CA LEU A 209 3.80 3.19 6.67
C LEU A 209 4.88 2.85 7.71
N GLN A 210 5.69 1.83 7.48
CA GLN A 210 6.86 1.53 8.30
C GLN A 210 8.06 2.43 7.95
N GLY A 211 7.86 3.74 7.80
CA GLY A 211 8.94 4.75 7.67
C GLY A 211 8.83 5.67 6.45
N GLY A 212 7.96 5.35 5.50
CA GLY A 212 7.68 6.17 4.33
C GLY A 212 6.54 7.17 4.52
N ARG A 213 6.44 8.10 3.57
CA ARG A 213 5.37 9.10 3.49
C ARG A 213 4.38 8.65 2.43
N VAL A 214 3.12 8.52 2.78
CA VAL A 214 2.09 8.03 1.87
C VAL A 214 1.04 9.11 1.64
N THR A 215 0.90 9.52 0.39
CA THR A 215 -0.23 10.30 -0.08
C THR A 215 -1.25 9.37 -0.68
N PHE A 216 -2.39 9.32 -0.02
CA PHE A 216 -3.48 8.46 -0.35
C PHE A 216 -4.62 9.28 -0.97
N THR A 217 -5.14 8.83 -2.12
CA THR A 217 -6.18 9.56 -2.82
C THR A 217 -7.48 8.76 -2.99
N PRO A 218 -8.44 8.85 -2.05
CA PRO A 218 -9.72 8.20 -2.21
C PRO A 218 -10.61 8.97 -3.20
N SER A 219 -11.43 8.24 -3.96
CA SER A 219 -12.51 8.82 -4.77
C SER A 219 -13.65 9.37 -3.90
N THR A 220 -13.86 8.77 -2.72
CA THR A 220 -14.88 9.20 -1.74
C THR A 220 -14.24 9.60 -0.42
N TYR A 221 -14.59 10.77 0.10
CA TYR A 221 -14.17 11.21 1.43
C TYR A 221 -15.33 11.09 2.43
N SER A 222 -15.15 10.28 3.46
CA SER A 222 -16.11 10.12 4.55
C SER A 222 -15.40 9.98 5.90
N PRO A 223 -16.06 10.31 7.02
CA PRO A 223 -15.49 10.07 8.35
C PRO A 223 -15.14 8.60 8.61
N GLU A 224 -15.88 7.66 8.02
CA GLU A 224 -15.57 6.23 8.13
C GLU A 224 -14.23 5.89 7.47
N ILE A 225 -14.02 6.42 6.24
CA ILE A 225 -12.78 6.24 5.49
C ILE A 225 -11.60 6.88 6.24
N THR A 226 -11.77 8.10 6.78
CA THR A 226 -10.74 8.74 7.59
C THR A 226 -10.40 7.95 8.86
N ARG A 227 -11.41 7.43 9.58
CA ARG A 227 -11.21 6.57 10.76
C ARG A 227 -10.51 5.27 10.40
N MET A 228 -10.80 4.70 9.24
CA MET A 228 -10.13 3.50 8.74
C MET A 228 -8.64 3.73 8.53
N TYR A 229 -8.24 4.81 7.84
CA TYR A 229 -6.82 5.14 7.71
C TYR A 229 -6.17 5.49 9.03
N GLN A 230 -6.87 6.17 9.92
CA GLN A 230 -6.37 6.44 11.27
C GLN A 230 -6.08 5.13 12.02
N ARG A 231 -6.93 4.10 11.90
CA ARG A 231 -6.70 2.78 12.49
C ARG A 231 -5.48 2.11 11.87
N VAL A 232 -5.35 2.14 10.54
CA VAL A 232 -4.19 1.57 9.85
C VAL A 232 -2.91 2.27 10.29
N TYR A 233 -2.89 3.61 10.29
CA TYR A 233 -1.75 4.39 10.76
C TYR A 233 -1.43 4.12 12.24
N SER A 234 -2.43 3.99 13.11
CA SER A 234 -2.19 3.67 14.53
C SER A 234 -1.55 2.29 14.73
N ARG A 235 -1.70 1.36 13.77
CA ARG A 235 -1.16 0.00 13.85
C ARG A 235 0.14 -0.19 13.07
N TYR A 236 0.40 0.59 12.02
CA TYR A 236 1.59 0.41 11.17
C TYR A 236 2.48 1.66 11.02
N GLY A 237 2.04 2.85 11.43
CA GLY A 237 2.80 4.09 11.27
C GLY A 237 4.06 4.11 12.13
N ALA A 238 5.23 4.00 11.52
CA ALA A 238 6.51 4.01 12.22
C ALA A 238 7.09 5.42 12.40
N LYS A 239 8.25 5.52 13.05
CA LYS A 239 9.00 6.78 13.17
C LYS A 239 9.29 7.34 11.77
N GLY A 240 9.05 8.64 11.58
CA GLY A 240 9.24 9.32 10.29
C GLY A 240 8.15 9.06 9.24
N SER A 241 7.21 8.13 9.49
CA SER A 241 6.10 7.90 8.57
C SER A 241 5.08 9.06 8.59
N VAL A 242 4.45 9.32 7.45
CA VAL A 242 3.44 10.38 7.29
C VAL A 242 2.30 9.88 6.42
N VAL A 243 1.05 10.23 6.74
CA VAL A 243 -0.11 9.94 5.90
C VAL A 243 -0.87 11.21 5.55
N TRP A 244 -0.98 11.44 4.24
CA TRP A 244 -1.85 12.45 3.67
C TRP A 244 -3.05 11.78 3.03
N VAL A 245 -4.27 12.23 3.40
CA VAL A 245 -5.49 11.80 2.72
C VAL A 245 -5.97 12.97 1.87
N VAL A 246 -5.94 12.78 0.54
CA VAL A 246 -6.23 13.80 -0.46
C VAL A 246 -7.30 13.29 -1.42
N PRO A 247 -8.57 13.66 -1.23
CA PRO A 247 -9.65 13.22 -2.11
C PRO A 247 -9.37 13.60 -3.56
N LEU A 248 -9.48 12.65 -4.48
CA LEU A 248 -9.16 12.83 -5.88
C LEU A 248 -10.26 12.27 -6.77
N ASN A 249 -10.77 13.10 -7.68
CA ASN A 249 -11.52 12.62 -8.84
C ASN A 249 -10.53 12.42 -10.01
N GLN A 250 -10.02 11.21 -10.17
CA GLN A 250 -9.08 10.90 -11.26
C GLN A 250 -9.73 10.97 -12.65
N GLY A 251 -11.06 11.00 -12.76
CA GLY A 251 -11.77 11.26 -14.03
C GLY A 251 -11.58 12.70 -14.54
N SER A 252 -11.21 13.65 -13.68
CA SER A 252 -11.00 15.06 -14.06
C SER A 252 -9.54 15.36 -14.42
N GLN A 253 -9.31 15.79 -15.67
CA GLN A 253 -7.99 16.23 -16.13
C GLN A 253 -7.41 17.36 -15.27
N LYS A 254 -8.26 18.34 -14.91
CA LYS A 254 -7.83 19.49 -14.10
C LYS A 254 -7.32 19.03 -12.74
N VAL A 255 -8.08 18.17 -12.05
CA VAL A 255 -7.72 17.72 -10.70
C VAL A 255 -6.44 16.88 -10.72
N VAL A 256 -6.25 16.02 -11.73
CA VAL A 256 -5.00 15.26 -11.91
C VAL A 256 -3.80 16.19 -12.08
N HIS A 257 -3.95 17.27 -12.86
CA HIS A 257 -2.88 18.25 -13.04
C HIS A 257 -2.58 19.03 -11.76
N GLU A 258 -3.60 19.42 -10.99
CA GLU A 258 -3.43 20.09 -9.70
C GLU A 258 -2.74 19.18 -8.66
N LEU A 259 -3.07 17.87 -8.62
CA LEU A 259 -2.40 16.92 -7.74
C LEU A 259 -0.89 16.82 -8.04
N SER A 260 -0.50 16.88 -9.32
CA SER A 260 0.92 16.84 -9.68
C SER A 260 1.71 18.01 -9.07
N LYS A 261 1.05 19.16 -8.86
CA LYS A 261 1.61 20.40 -8.30
C LYS A 261 1.27 20.57 -6.81
N SER A 262 0.92 19.50 -6.12
CA SER A 262 0.49 19.60 -4.73
C SER A 262 1.55 20.26 -3.86
N ASN A 263 1.13 21.23 -3.04
CA ASN A 263 2.00 21.92 -2.07
C ASN A 263 2.08 21.13 -0.74
N LEU A 264 2.05 19.80 -0.81
CA LEU A 264 2.25 18.97 0.38
C LEU A 264 3.72 19.08 0.80
N ASP A 265 3.95 19.09 2.12
CA ASP A 265 5.30 19.07 2.66
C ASP A 265 6.08 17.88 2.08
N ASP A 266 7.27 18.14 1.57
CA ASP A 266 8.17 17.16 0.94
C ASP A 266 7.52 16.39 -0.23
N TRP A 267 6.62 17.03 -1.00
CA TRP A 267 5.99 16.43 -2.17
C TRP A 267 6.99 16.16 -3.30
N ASP A 268 7.46 14.92 -3.37
CA ASP A 268 8.25 14.41 -4.49
C ASP A 268 8.13 12.88 -4.54
N PRO A 269 7.12 12.33 -5.25
CA PRO A 269 6.85 10.89 -5.21
C PRO A 269 8.04 10.08 -5.76
N ASP A 270 8.45 9.05 -5.01
CA ASP A 270 9.38 8.00 -5.42
C ASP A 270 8.62 6.81 -6.03
N PHE A 271 7.41 6.56 -5.55
CA PHE A 271 6.55 5.47 -6.04
C PHE A 271 5.17 6.01 -6.36
N ILE A 272 4.64 5.66 -7.54
CA ILE A 272 3.27 5.96 -7.93
C ILE A 272 2.59 4.61 -8.15
N ILE A 273 1.58 4.29 -7.35
CA ILE A 273 0.83 3.04 -7.40
C ILE A 273 -0.56 3.36 -7.95
N PRO A 274 -0.78 3.18 -9.27
CA PRO A 274 -1.97 3.66 -9.96
C PRO A 274 -3.09 2.60 -9.96
N PHE A 275 -3.69 2.33 -8.81
CA PHE A 275 -4.74 1.30 -8.66
C PHE A 275 -6.16 1.84 -8.86
N ALA A 276 -6.30 3.00 -9.49
CA ALA A 276 -7.59 3.58 -9.80
C ALA A 276 -8.34 2.76 -10.85
N ASP A 277 -9.59 2.39 -10.55
CA ASP A 277 -10.42 1.53 -11.37
C ASP A 277 -11.92 1.75 -11.09
N ILE A 278 -12.74 1.59 -12.13
CA ILE A 278 -14.20 1.61 -12.05
C ILE A 278 -14.70 0.29 -12.60
N SER A 279 -15.45 -0.47 -11.80
CA SER A 279 -16.07 -1.70 -12.27
C SER A 279 -17.05 -1.44 -13.41
N GLU A 280 -16.82 -2.14 -14.53
CA GLU A 280 -17.63 -2.13 -15.76
C GLU A 280 -18.38 -3.44 -15.99
N ASN A 281 -18.40 -4.35 -15.00
CA ASN A 281 -18.96 -5.70 -15.13
C ASN A 281 -20.38 -5.70 -15.72
N GLY A 282 -20.60 -6.60 -16.67
CA GLY A 282 -21.86 -6.79 -17.37
C GLY A 282 -22.06 -5.88 -18.57
N ARG A 283 -21.04 -5.15 -19.03
CA ARG A 283 -21.11 -4.31 -20.24
C ARG A 283 -20.46 -5.01 -21.41
N ARG A 284 -21.25 -5.33 -22.42
CA ARG A 284 -20.76 -5.82 -23.71
C ARG A 284 -20.35 -4.66 -24.62
N LEU A 285 -19.75 -5.00 -25.76
CA LEU A 285 -19.35 -4.02 -26.78
C LEU A 285 -20.54 -3.18 -27.31
N GLU A 286 -21.74 -3.75 -27.36
CA GLU A 286 -22.97 -3.07 -27.77
C GLU A 286 -23.58 -2.18 -26.67
N GLU A 287 -23.09 -2.29 -25.43
CA GLU A 287 -23.63 -1.64 -24.23
C GLU A 287 -22.62 -0.65 -23.62
N LEU A 288 -21.61 -0.24 -24.40
CA LEU A 288 -20.68 0.80 -23.96
C LEU A 288 -21.45 2.09 -23.71
N ASP A 289 -21.38 2.55 -22.46
CA ASP A 289 -22.10 3.71 -21.97
C ASP A 289 -21.13 4.77 -21.45
N SER A 290 -21.69 5.89 -20.98
CA SER A 290 -20.90 6.96 -20.37
C SER A 290 -20.02 6.51 -19.19
N ARG A 291 -20.36 5.41 -18.51
CA ARG A 291 -19.54 4.86 -17.42
C ARG A 291 -18.28 4.22 -17.99
N SER A 292 -18.39 3.49 -19.10
CA SER A 292 -17.24 2.92 -19.80
C SER A 292 -16.26 3.98 -20.27
N GLU A 293 -16.75 5.08 -20.84
CA GLU A 293 -15.91 6.19 -21.26
C GLU A 293 -15.12 6.80 -20.09
N ILE A 294 -15.79 7.01 -18.94
CA ILE A 294 -15.15 7.55 -17.73
C ILE A 294 -14.14 6.55 -17.16
N ALA A 295 -14.49 5.26 -17.11
CA ALA A 295 -13.62 4.20 -16.62
C ALA A 295 -12.33 4.13 -17.46
N HIS A 296 -12.45 4.11 -18.78
CA HIS A 296 -11.32 4.16 -19.70
C HIS A 296 -10.47 5.42 -19.53
N ARG A 297 -11.12 6.58 -19.43
CA ARG A 297 -10.43 7.86 -19.19
C ARG A 297 -9.65 7.83 -17.87
N LEU A 298 -10.20 7.24 -16.82
CA LEU A 298 -9.57 7.15 -15.50
C LEU A 298 -8.39 6.18 -15.49
N MET A 299 -8.57 4.97 -16.05
CA MET A 299 -7.57 3.90 -16.03
C MET A 299 -6.38 4.13 -16.98
N LEU A 300 -6.61 4.78 -18.12
CA LEU A 300 -5.58 4.99 -19.14
C LEU A 300 -5.22 6.48 -19.31
N THR A 301 -6.12 7.26 -19.89
CA THR A 301 -5.80 8.62 -20.35
C THR A 301 -5.34 9.55 -19.23
N ASN A 302 -6.05 9.56 -18.10
CA ASN A 302 -5.71 10.41 -16.97
C ASN A 302 -4.58 9.85 -16.13
N LEU A 303 -4.33 8.54 -16.14
CA LEU A 303 -3.10 7.97 -15.59
C LEU A 303 -1.89 8.49 -16.37
N LEU A 304 -1.90 8.43 -17.70
CA LEU A 304 -0.83 8.99 -18.53
C LEU A 304 -0.60 10.48 -18.28
N ARG A 305 -1.69 11.25 -18.16
CA ARG A 305 -1.62 12.68 -17.80
C ARG A 305 -1.00 12.90 -16.43
N LEU A 306 -1.35 12.09 -15.43
CA LEU A 306 -0.76 12.16 -14.09
C LEU A 306 0.75 11.92 -14.14
N LEU A 307 1.19 10.84 -14.82
CA LEU A 307 2.60 10.51 -14.95
C LEU A 307 3.37 11.61 -15.68
N GLY A 308 2.85 12.08 -16.82
CA GLY A 308 3.46 13.18 -17.57
C GLY A 308 3.54 14.48 -16.78
N ALA A 309 2.51 14.81 -15.98
CA ALA A 309 2.50 15.99 -15.14
C ALA A 309 3.52 15.90 -13.98
N ILE A 310 3.65 14.73 -13.33
CA ILE A 310 4.68 14.49 -12.30
C ILE A 310 6.08 14.55 -12.90
N ALA A 311 6.31 13.90 -14.06
CA ALA A 311 7.59 13.95 -14.76
C ALA A 311 7.97 15.39 -15.13
N ARG A 312 7.01 16.17 -15.65
CA ARG A 312 7.20 17.60 -15.94
C ARG A 312 7.54 18.37 -14.67
N ASN A 313 6.83 18.15 -13.56
CA ASN A 313 7.10 18.86 -12.31
C ASN A 313 8.49 18.54 -11.74
N LYS A 314 8.92 17.27 -11.76
CA LYS A 314 10.30 16.90 -11.38
C LYS A 314 11.33 17.63 -12.25
N ARG A 315 11.13 17.64 -13.58
CA ARG A 315 12.01 18.33 -14.53
C ARG A 315 12.09 19.84 -14.29
N THR A 316 10.94 20.52 -14.10
CA THR A 316 10.90 21.97 -13.82
C THR A 316 11.61 22.35 -12.52
N ARG A 317 11.63 21.43 -11.53
CA ARG A 317 12.36 21.60 -10.26
C ARG A 317 13.83 21.17 -10.33
N GLY A 318 14.33 20.75 -11.50
CA GLY A 318 15.70 20.28 -11.67
C GLY A 318 15.99 18.91 -11.04
N ILE A 319 14.96 18.12 -10.72
CA ILE A 319 15.11 16.80 -10.11
C ILE A 319 15.36 15.77 -11.22
N VAL A 320 16.62 15.43 -11.46
CA VAL A 320 17.04 14.46 -12.49
C VAL A 320 17.52 13.12 -11.93
N THR A 321 17.95 13.08 -10.67
CA THR A 321 18.56 11.88 -10.04
C THR A 321 17.61 11.10 -9.12
N ARG A 322 16.32 11.45 -9.09
CA ARG A 322 15.30 10.80 -8.24
C ARG A 322 14.04 10.45 -9.06
N PRO A 323 14.12 9.41 -9.92
CA PRO A 323 12.98 8.96 -10.72
C PRO A 323 11.85 8.44 -9.82
N ALA A 324 10.62 8.50 -10.34
CA ALA A 324 9.48 7.83 -9.71
C ALA A 324 9.27 6.46 -10.37
N THR A 325 9.24 5.40 -9.57
CA THR A 325 8.91 4.04 -10.01
C THR A 325 7.39 3.89 -10.06
N VAL A 326 6.87 3.32 -11.15
CA VAL A 326 5.43 3.15 -11.38
C VAL A 326 5.09 1.68 -11.63
N PRO A 327 4.67 0.92 -10.60
CA PRO A 327 4.20 -0.45 -10.79
C PRO A 327 2.84 -0.44 -11.52
N LEU A 328 2.86 -0.72 -12.83
CA LEU A 328 1.66 -0.71 -13.66
C LEU A 328 0.81 -1.98 -13.39
N PRO A 329 -0.50 -1.85 -13.10
CA PRO A 329 -1.38 -2.99 -12.93
C PRO A 329 -1.79 -3.56 -14.31
N LEU A 330 -1.06 -4.57 -14.77
CA LEU A 330 -1.30 -5.27 -16.04
C LEU A 330 -1.91 -6.67 -15.76
N PRO A 331 -3.22 -6.87 -15.96
CA PRO A 331 -3.83 -8.19 -15.79
C PRO A 331 -3.51 -9.11 -16.98
N PRO A 332 -3.55 -10.44 -16.79
CA PRO A 332 -3.36 -11.40 -17.89
C PRO A 332 -4.56 -11.45 -18.86
N ASN A 333 -5.70 -10.91 -18.45
CA ASN A 333 -6.96 -11.01 -19.18
C ASN A 333 -7.24 -9.75 -20.01
N TYR A 334 -7.14 -9.88 -21.32
CA TYR A 334 -7.53 -8.84 -22.29
C TYR A 334 -8.74 -9.32 -23.09
N GLY A 335 -9.95 -9.13 -22.56
CA GLY A 335 -11.19 -9.53 -23.21
C GLY A 335 -11.52 -11.03 -23.16
N LEU A 336 -10.73 -11.85 -22.44
CA LEU A 336 -10.97 -13.30 -22.31
C LEU A 336 -12.19 -13.66 -21.46
N MET A 337 -12.54 -12.83 -20.46
CA MET A 337 -13.70 -13.07 -19.59
C MET A 337 -15.01 -12.57 -20.21
N GLY A 338 -14.92 -11.55 -21.09
CA GLY A 338 -16.06 -10.90 -21.74
C GLY A 338 -16.90 -10.04 -20.78
N SER A 339 -17.74 -9.17 -21.37
CA SER A 339 -18.65 -8.26 -20.65
C SER A 339 -17.97 -7.35 -19.61
N ASP A 340 -16.73 -6.94 -19.87
CA ASP A 340 -15.89 -6.11 -19.02
C ASP A 340 -15.75 -4.66 -19.52
N GLY A 341 -16.64 -4.23 -20.44
CA GLY A 341 -16.64 -2.87 -20.97
C GLY A 341 -15.33 -2.53 -21.69
N LEU A 342 -14.71 -1.40 -21.33
CA LEU A 342 -13.42 -0.97 -21.89
C LEU A 342 -12.21 -1.35 -21.01
N TYR A 343 -12.38 -2.29 -20.09
CA TYR A 343 -11.32 -2.69 -19.16
C TYR A 343 -10.10 -3.26 -19.89
N GLY A 344 -10.32 -4.22 -20.80
CA GLY A 344 -9.27 -4.87 -21.58
C GLY A 344 -8.46 -3.86 -22.40
N GLU A 345 -9.13 -2.95 -23.11
CA GLU A 345 -8.54 -1.89 -23.93
C GLU A 345 -7.72 -0.93 -23.07
N SER A 346 -8.25 -0.54 -21.90
CA SER A 346 -7.57 0.35 -20.97
C SER A 346 -6.26 -0.25 -20.47
N LYS A 347 -6.30 -1.51 -20.06
CA LYS A 347 -5.13 -2.21 -19.49
C LYS A 347 -4.10 -2.56 -20.56
N ARG A 348 -4.53 -2.98 -21.74
CA ARG A 348 -3.64 -3.24 -22.88
C ARG A 348 -2.95 -1.96 -23.34
N GLY A 349 -3.66 -0.83 -23.33
CA GLY A 349 -3.09 0.48 -23.66
C GLY A 349 -1.90 0.89 -22.76
N LEU A 350 -1.86 0.43 -21.50
CA LEU A 350 -0.77 0.73 -20.57
C LEU A 350 0.56 0.06 -20.95
N GLU A 351 0.54 -1.05 -21.68
CA GLU A 351 1.78 -1.70 -22.14
C GLU A 351 2.62 -0.79 -23.04
N SER A 352 1.98 0.14 -23.77
CA SER A 352 2.69 1.12 -24.60
C SER A 352 3.65 1.99 -23.81
N ILE A 353 3.43 2.20 -22.50
CA ILE A 353 4.30 2.99 -21.63
C ILE A 353 5.70 2.35 -21.53
N LEU A 354 5.77 1.01 -21.54
CA LEU A 354 7.04 0.27 -21.42
C LEU A 354 7.98 0.60 -22.60
N SER A 355 7.42 0.75 -23.80
CA SER A 355 8.19 1.20 -24.97
C SER A 355 8.50 2.70 -24.91
N LYS A 356 7.52 3.52 -24.49
CA LYS A 356 7.71 4.98 -24.35
C LYS A 356 8.82 5.36 -23.39
N TRP A 357 9.05 4.54 -22.37
CA TRP A 357 10.17 4.72 -21.45
C TRP A 357 11.52 4.74 -22.15
N LYS A 358 11.69 4.10 -23.31
CA LYS A 358 12.95 4.14 -24.08
C LYS A 358 12.95 5.22 -25.16
N SER A 359 11.79 5.57 -25.71
CA SER A 359 11.69 6.49 -26.86
C SER A 359 11.46 7.95 -26.49
N GLU A 360 10.91 8.22 -25.31
CA GLU A 360 10.56 9.58 -24.85
C GLU A 360 11.46 10.10 -23.70
N THR A 361 12.42 9.28 -23.25
CA THR A 361 13.49 9.67 -22.31
C THR A 361 14.75 10.09 -23.05
#